data_AF-A0A351USA2-F1
#
_entry.id   AF-A0A351USA2-F1
#
_cell.length_a   1.000
_cell.length_b   1.000
_cell.length_c   1.000
_cell.angle_alpha   90.00
_cell.angle_beta   90.00
_cell.angle_gamma   90.00
#
_symmetry.space_group_name_H-M   'P 1'
#
loop_
_entity.id
_entity.type
_entity.pdbx_description
1 polymer ?
#
loop_
_entity_poly.entity_id
_entity_poly.type
_entity_poly.pdbx_seq_one_letter_code
_entity_poly.pdbx_strand_id
1 'polypeptide(L)'
;MTFFCSLTVFAAEEAVEPRMYATFWALVPPIVAIGLALITKEVYSSLFIGILVGALFRADFGFEATLKNVFDDGIFSVLSNEGNIGILVFLVILGAMVCLMNKA
;
A
#
# COMPACT_ATOMS: atom_id res chain seq x y z
N MET A 1 4.97 -19.05 17.06
CA MET A 1 3.69 -18.32 17.17
C MET A 1 3.89 -16.79 17.25
N THR A 2 4.91 -16.25 16.57
CA THR A 2 5.29 -14.81 16.63
C THR A 2 5.40 -14.15 15.24
N PHE A 3 5.18 -14.90 14.16
CA PHE A 3 5.33 -14.40 12.78
C PHE A 3 4.04 -13.80 12.18
N PHE A 4 2.93 -13.83 12.92
CA PHE A 4 1.61 -13.40 12.44
C PHE A 4 1.31 -11.91 12.74
N CYS A 5 2.08 -11.27 13.61
CA CYS A 5 1.86 -9.87 14.04
C CYS A 5 2.41 -8.81 13.07
N SER A 6 3.33 -9.16 12.16
CA SER A 6 3.84 -8.19 11.17
C SER A 6 2.85 -7.91 10.04
N LEU A 7 1.89 -8.81 9.77
CA LEU A 7 0.86 -8.58 8.75
C LEU A 7 -0.19 -7.55 9.21
N THR A 8 -0.48 -7.47 10.51
CA THR A 8 -1.53 -6.58 11.04
C THR A 8 -1.10 -5.11 11.08
N VAL A 9 0.20 -4.82 11.08
CA VAL A 9 0.73 -3.44 11.09
C VAL A 9 0.61 -2.77 9.73
N PHE A 10 0.66 -3.53 8.62
CA PHE A 10 0.59 -2.98 7.27
C PHE A 10 -0.84 -2.92 6.68
N ALA A 11 -1.85 -3.41 7.42
CA ALA A 11 -3.22 -3.60 6.92
C ALA A 11 -4.29 -2.89 7.76
N ALA A 12 -3.90 -1.86 8.53
CA ALA A 12 -4.82 -1.02 9.28
C ALA A 12 -5.07 0.28 8.52
N GLU A 13 -5.72 0.20 7.35
CA GLU A 13 -6.40 1.36 6.78
C GLU A 13 -7.81 0.91 6.40
N GLU A 14 -8.80 1.59 6.97
CA GLU A 14 -10.22 1.37 6.70
C GLU A 14 -10.47 1.61 5.20
N ALA A 15 -10.60 0.51 4.46
CA ALA A 15 -11.10 0.57 3.09
C ALA A 15 -12.56 1.02 3.15
N VAL A 16 -12.82 2.29 2.79
CA VAL A 16 -14.17 2.77 2.47
C VAL A 16 -14.81 1.73 1.56
N GLU A 17 -16.05 1.33 1.79
CA GLU A 17 -16.72 0.22 1.07
C GLU A 17 -16.98 0.54 -0.43
N PRO A 18 -16.33 -0.14 -1.39
CA PRO A 18 -16.76 -0.10 -2.80
C PRO A 18 -17.99 -0.97 -3.01
N ARG A 19 -18.80 -0.66 -4.02
CA ARG A 19 -19.96 -1.50 -4.43
C ARG A 19 -19.58 -2.93 -4.87
N MET A 20 -18.28 -3.21 -4.97
CA MET A 20 -17.70 -4.50 -5.34
C MET A 20 -17.06 -5.25 -4.14
N TYR A 21 -17.22 -4.74 -2.91
CA TYR A 21 -16.72 -5.41 -1.71
C TYR A 21 -17.33 -6.83 -1.62
N ALA A 22 -16.49 -7.83 -1.30
CA ALA A 22 -16.85 -9.25 -1.22
C ALA A 22 -17.28 -9.95 -2.53
N THR A 23 -16.97 -9.42 -3.72
CA THR A 23 -17.17 -10.12 -5.01
C THR A 23 -15.86 -10.64 -5.63
N PHE A 24 -15.95 -11.55 -6.61
CA PHE A 24 -14.80 -12.12 -7.33
C PHE A 24 -13.84 -11.06 -7.91
N TRP A 25 -14.34 -9.84 -8.15
CA TRP A 25 -13.55 -8.71 -8.65
C TRP A 25 -12.53 -8.15 -7.66
N ALA A 26 -12.69 -8.40 -6.35
CA ALA A 26 -11.69 -8.01 -5.34
C ALA A 26 -10.37 -8.79 -5.48
N LEU A 27 -10.37 -9.95 -6.14
CA LEU A 27 -9.17 -10.73 -6.43
C LEU A 27 -8.37 -10.19 -7.62
N VAL A 28 -8.95 -9.30 -8.43
CA VAL A 28 -8.31 -8.81 -9.65
C VAL A 28 -7.04 -7.99 -9.35
N PRO A 29 -7.02 -7.02 -8.41
CA PRO A 29 -5.80 -6.27 -8.12
C PRO A 29 -4.63 -7.15 -7.63
N PRO A 30 -4.82 -8.10 -6.68
CA PRO A 30 -3.76 -9.04 -6.31
C PRO A 30 -3.29 -9.93 -7.47
N ILE A 31 -4.21 -10.44 -8.30
CA ILE A 31 -3.83 -11.30 -9.44
C ILE A 31 -3.01 -10.50 -10.46
N VAL A 32 -3.41 -9.27 -10.76
CA VAL A 32 -2.67 -8.40 -11.69
C VAL A 32 -1.28 -8.09 -11.13
N ALA A 33 -1.17 -7.77 -9.84
CA ALA A 33 0.11 -7.51 -9.18
C ALA A 33 1.03 -8.75 -9.15
N ILE A 34 0.50 -9.95 -8.94
CA ILE A 34 1.33 -11.17 -8.93
C ILE A 34 1.71 -11.55 -10.37
N GLY A 35 0.76 -11.48 -11.31
CA GLY A 35 0.97 -11.84 -12.71
C GLY A 35 2.03 -10.97 -13.38
N LEU A 36 1.95 -9.65 -13.18
CA LEU A 36 2.96 -8.73 -13.71
C LEU A 36 4.32 -8.93 -13.04
N ALA A 37 4.37 -9.19 -11.73
CA ALA A 37 5.63 -9.43 -11.01
C ALA A 37 6.39 -10.65 -11.53
N LEU A 38 5.67 -11.70 -11.95
CA LEU A 38 6.27 -12.91 -12.52
C LEU A 38 6.82 -12.69 -13.94
N ILE A 39 6.16 -11.84 -14.76
CA ILE A 39 6.61 -11.54 -16.12
C ILE A 39 7.77 -10.54 -16.11
N THR A 40 7.64 -9.44 -15.36
CA THR A 40 8.60 -8.34 -15.38
C THR A 40 9.78 -8.55 -14.43
N LYS A 41 9.69 -9.50 -13.48
CA LYS A 41 10.66 -9.70 -12.40
C LYS A 41 10.95 -8.43 -11.56
N GLU A 42 10.09 -7.41 -11.69
CA GLU A 42 10.19 -6.14 -11.00
C GLU A 42 9.01 -5.99 -10.04
N VAL A 43 9.26 -6.35 -8.77
CA VAL A 43 8.22 -6.35 -7.72
C VAL A 43 7.70 -4.94 -7.43
N TYR A 44 8.57 -3.93 -7.48
CA TYR A 44 8.19 -2.54 -7.25
C TYR A 44 7.21 -1.99 -8.30
N SER A 45 7.52 -2.21 -9.58
CA SER A 45 6.68 -1.75 -10.69
C SER A 45 5.33 -2.48 -10.69
N SER A 46 5.35 -3.78 -10.39
CA SER A 46 4.13 -4.59 -10.32
C SER A 46 3.21 -4.21 -9.17
N LEU A 47 3.79 -3.87 -8.00
CA LEU A 47 3.03 -3.39 -6.85
C LEU A 47 2.30 -2.09 -7.17
N PHE A 48 2.99 -1.16 -7.86
CA PHE A 48 2.39 0.12 -8.26
C PHE A 48 1.19 -0.08 -9.20
N ILE A 49 1.32 -0.94 -10.22
CA ILE A 49 0.22 -1.22 -11.15
C ILE A 49 -0.95 -1.91 -10.43
N GLY A 50 -0.68 -2.80 -9.48
CA GLY A 50 -1.71 -3.43 -8.65
C GLY A 50 -2.53 -2.42 -7.84
N ILE A 51 -1.87 -1.45 -7.21
CA ILE A 51 -2.53 -0.38 -6.44
C ILE A 51 -3.36 0.52 -7.36
N LEU A 52 -2.85 0.89 -8.55
CA LEU A 52 -3.61 1.68 -9.53
C LEU A 52 -4.87 0.96 -9.99
N VAL A 53 -4.78 -0.34 -10.29
CA VAL A 53 -5.94 -1.15 -10.69
C VAL A 53 -6.94 -1.28 -9.54
N GLY A 54 -6.48 -1.45 -8.29
CA GLY A 54 -7.33 -1.46 -7.11
C GLY A 54 -8.06 -0.13 -6.87
N ALA A 55 -7.35 0.98 -7.02
CA ALA A 55 -7.93 2.32 -6.88
C ALA A 55 -8.92 2.66 -8.00
N LEU A 56 -8.67 2.17 -9.22
CA LEU A 56 -9.60 2.35 -10.34
C LEU A 56 -10.92 1.62 -10.10
N PHE A 57 -10.87 0.40 -9.54
CA PHE A 57 -12.07 -0.32 -9.12
C PHE A 57 -12.77 0.33 -7.94
N ARG A 58 -12.04 1.06 -7.09
CA ARG A 58 -12.61 1.85 -5.99
C ARG A 58 -13.36 3.08 -6.49
N ALA A 59 -12.98 3.65 -7.63
CA ALA A 59 -13.43 4.94 -8.13
C ALA A 59 -14.39 4.88 -9.34
N ASP A 60 -15.01 3.73 -9.63
CA ASP A 60 -15.98 3.51 -10.73
C ASP A 60 -15.52 4.14 -12.08
N PHE A 61 -14.27 3.91 -12.49
CA PHE A 61 -13.66 4.41 -13.76
C PHE A 61 -13.46 5.94 -13.89
N GLY A 62 -13.59 6.71 -12.81
CA GLY A 62 -13.21 8.12 -12.79
C GLY A 62 -11.70 8.32 -12.56
N PHE A 63 -10.97 8.85 -13.54
CA PHE A 63 -9.52 9.10 -13.42
C PHE A 63 -9.19 10.11 -12.31
N GLU A 64 -10.00 11.17 -12.17
CA GLU A 64 -9.81 12.18 -11.11
C GLU A 64 -10.05 11.60 -9.71
N ALA A 65 -11.10 10.80 -9.55
CA ALA A 65 -11.43 10.15 -8.29
C ALA A 65 -10.42 9.05 -7.94
N THR A 66 -9.87 8.34 -8.94
CA THR A 66 -8.83 7.32 -8.72
C THR A 66 -7.57 7.94 -8.13
N LEU A 67 -7.12 9.08 -8.66
CA LEU A 67 -5.94 9.76 -8.14
C LEU A 67 -6.19 10.31 -6.73
N LYS A 68 -7.33 10.95 -6.47
CA LYS A 68 -7.68 11.41 -5.12
C LYS A 68 -7.71 10.23 -4.12
N ASN A 69 -8.29 9.09 -4.49
CA ASN A 69 -8.31 7.92 -3.61
C ASN A 69 -6.91 7.33 -3.36
N VAL A 70 -5.98 7.37 -4.32
CA VAL A 70 -4.59 6.87 -4.12
C VAL A 70 -3.80 7.80 -3.21
N PHE A 71 -3.93 9.11 -3.44
CA PHE A 71 -3.14 10.11 -2.73
C PHE A 71 -3.77 10.48 -1.39
N ASP A 72 -5.01 10.98 -1.37
CA ASP A 72 -5.66 11.51 -0.17
C ASP A 72 -6.05 10.39 0.80
N ASP A 73 -6.76 9.37 0.30
CA ASP A 73 -7.26 8.26 1.14
C ASP A 73 -6.25 7.12 1.32
N GLY A 74 -5.13 7.14 0.59
CA GLY A 74 -4.07 6.14 0.71
C GLY A 74 -2.83 6.72 1.37
N ILE A 75 -1.91 7.25 0.57
CA ILE A 75 -0.58 7.66 1.06
C ILE A 75 -0.71 8.75 2.15
N PHE A 76 -1.53 9.78 1.95
CA PHE A 76 -1.67 10.85 2.94
C PHE A 76 -2.42 10.43 4.20
N SER A 77 -3.40 9.52 4.10
CA SER A 77 -4.10 8.99 5.27
C SER A 77 -3.15 8.30 6.25
N VAL A 78 -2.34 7.36 5.76
CA VAL A 78 -1.34 6.66 6.60
C VAL A 78 -0.31 7.63 7.17
N LEU A 79 0.09 8.64 6.39
CA LEU A 79 1.06 9.65 6.81
C LEU A 79 0.50 10.70 7.77
N SER A 80 -0.82 10.89 7.86
CA SER A 80 -1.44 11.93 8.70
C SER A 80 -1.97 11.40 10.03
N ASN A 81 -2.01 10.08 10.20
CA ASN A 81 -2.47 9.45 11.43
C ASN A 81 -1.39 9.51 12.52
N GLU A 82 -1.71 10.11 13.66
CA GLU A 82 -0.78 10.30 14.78
C GLU A 82 -0.12 8.98 15.24
N GLY A 83 -0.85 7.84 15.16
CA GLY A 83 -0.32 6.52 15.49
C GLY A 83 0.75 6.01 14.50
N ASN A 84 0.67 6.42 13.24
CA ASN A 84 1.57 5.96 12.17
C ASN A 84 2.76 6.90 11.98
N ILE A 85 2.60 8.21 12.22
CA ILE A 85 3.72 9.16 12.14
C ILE A 85 4.82 8.79 13.15
N GLY A 86 4.45 8.39 14.36
CA GLY A 86 5.42 8.00 15.39
C GLY A 86 6.35 6.87 14.95
N ILE A 87 5.79 5.81 14.34
CA ILE A 87 6.59 4.68 13.85
C ILE A 87 7.42 5.06 12.62
N LEU A 88 6.90 5.90 11.72
CA LEU A 88 7.63 6.35 10.53
C LEU A 88 8.85 7.20 10.89
N VAL A 89 8.69 8.16 11.81
CA VAL A 89 9.81 9.00 12.30
C VAL A 89 10.86 8.14 12.98
N PHE A 90 10.43 7.16 13.78
CA PHE A 90 11.35 6.23 14.43
C PHE A 90 12.16 5.40 13.42
N LEU A 91 11.51 4.84 12.40
CA LEU A 91 12.15 4.05 11.35
C LEU A 91 13.16 4.88 10.54
N VAL A 92 12.84 6.12 10.22
CA VAL A 92 13.75 7.03 9.49
C VAL A 92 15.00 7.33 10.33
N ILE A 93 14.85 7.60 11.62
CA ILE A 93 15.99 7.84 12.52
C ILE A 93 16.86 6.59 12.66
N LEU A 94 16.27 5.41 12.84
CA LEU A 94 17.02 4.15 12.87
C LEU A 94 17.75 3.88 11.55
N GLY A 95 17.10 4.13 10.40
CA GLY A 95 17.73 3.99 9.10
C GLY A 95 18.92 4.92 8.92
N ALA A 96 18.79 6.18 9.34
CA ALA A 96 19.88 7.15 9.32
C ALA A 96 21.06 6.71 10.21
N MET A 97 20.77 6.19 11.41
CA MET A 97 21.79 5.66 12.32
C MET A 97 22.54 4.48 11.70
N VAL A 98 21.84 3.51 11.09
CA VAL A 98 22.45 2.36 10.41
C VAL A 98 23.34 2.82 9.24
N CYS A 99 22.90 3.80 8.46
CA CYS A 99 23.72 4.37 7.38
C CYS A 99 24.99 5.05 7.89
N LEU A 100 24.96 5.69 9.06
CA LEU A 100 26.15 6.29 9.67
C LEU A 100 27.11 5.24 10.24
N MET A 101 26.57 4.18 10.84
CA MET A 101 27.38 3.07 11.36
C MET A 101 28.04 2.26 10.24
N ASN A 102 27.37 2.11 9.09
CA ASN A 102 27.89 1.34 7.95
C ASN A 102 28.85 2.15 7.05
N LYS A 103 28.98 3.46 7.29
CA LYS A 103 29.93 4.35 6.62
C LYS A 103 31.22 4.57 7.42
N ALA A 104 31.33 3.95 8.60
CA ALA A 104 32.52 3.97 9.46
C ALA A 104 33.36 2.71 9.27
#